data_AF-A0A1V5YDK7-F1
#
_entry.id   AF-A0A1V5YDK7-F1
#
_cell.length_a   1.000
_cell.length_b   1.000
_cell.length_c   1.000
_cell.angle_alpha   90.00
_cell.angle_beta   90.00
_cell.angle_gamma   90.00
#
_symmetry.space_group_name_H-M   'P 1'
#
loop_
_entity.id
_entity.type
_entity.pdbx_description
1 polymer ?
#
loop_
_entity_poly.entity_id
_entity_poly.type
_entity_poly.pdbx_seq_one_letter_code
_entity_poly.pdbx_strand_id
1 'polypeptide(L)'
;MKRIQTVALWILILSLAAGCHPAATLTPPEPTAVVLPTETPIPPTATPRVWPTSKTPAPEMAVLPVGYTATLQETQHGVIGKAVMAGLQTMIINGFSFDGQGPPAEIRLVKQGNWDVAVATLLKLEPRPYDQELLVMEVPGHLEPMQADTIAVYCPETKTLYGWGLFQ
;
A
#
# COMPACT_ATOMS: atom_id res chain seq x y z
N MET A 1 -38.66 40.92 3.88
CA MET A 1 -39.30 41.55 2.69
C MET A 1 -38.49 41.07 1.48
N LYS A 2 -38.77 39.90 0.88
CA LYS A 2 -39.78 39.53 -0.14
C LYS A 2 -39.63 40.27 -1.49
N ARG A 3 -39.20 39.53 -2.53
CA ARG A 3 -39.62 39.50 -3.97
C ARG A 3 -38.51 38.78 -4.77
N ILE A 4 -38.59 37.53 -5.25
CA ILE A 4 -39.57 36.75 -6.06
C ILE A 4 -39.47 37.01 -7.58
N GLN A 5 -39.11 35.92 -8.32
CA GLN A 5 -39.40 35.51 -9.73
C GLN A 5 -38.80 36.37 -10.88
N THR A 6 -38.41 35.82 -12.04
CA THR A 6 -39.18 34.92 -12.93
C THR A 6 -38.28 34.13 -13.91
N VAL A 7 -38.70 32.89 -14.19
CA VAL A 7 -38.29 32.00 -15.31
C VAL A 7 -38.98 32.45 -16.61
N ALA A 8 -38.34 32.36 -17.77
CA ALA A 8 -39.05 32.32 -19.06
C ALA A 8 -38.23 31.59 -20.15
N LEU A 9 -38.69 30.38 -20.45
CA LEU A 9 -38.39 29.51 -21.58
C LEU A 9 -39.12 30.03 -22.84
N TRP A 10 -38.47 30.10 -24.00
CA TRP A 10 -39.16 30.29 -25.28
C TRP A 10 -38.58 29.37 -26.37
N ILE A 11 -39.47 28.52 -26.87
CA ILE A 11 -39.36 27.61 -28.01
C ILE A 11 -39.86 28.36 -29.25
N LEU A 12 -39.20 28.21 -30.41
CA LEU A 12 -39.79 28.58 -31.69
C LEU A 12 -39.58 27.45 -32.72
N ILE A 13 -40.71 26.98 -33.25
CA ILE A 13 -40.90 25.93 -34.26
C ILE A 13 -41.02 26.60 -35.63
N LEU A 14 -40.47 26.00 -36.71
CA LEU A 14 -40.89 26.35 -38.08
C LEU A 14 -40.71 25.20 -39.12
N SER A 15 -41.85 24.61 -39.48
CA SER A 15 -42.37 24.30 -40.84
C SER A 15 -41.79 23.22 -41.78
N LEU A 16 -42.62 22.19 -41.98
CA LEU A 16 -42.99 21.40 -43.19
C LEU A 16 -42.16 21.45 -44.48
N ALA A 17 -41.82 20.26 -45.01
CA ALA A 17 -42.08 19.88 -46.41
C ALA A 17 -42.05 18.34 -46.58
N ALA A 18 -43.20 17.73 -46.87
CA ALA A 18 -43.30 16.34 -47.31
C ALA A 18 -43.27 16.31 -48.84
N GLY A 19 -42.17 15.84 -49.42
CA GLY A 19 -42.03 15.59 -50.87
C GLY A 19 -41.56 14.15 -51.11
N CYS A 20 -42.44 13.31 -51.65
CA CYS A 20 -42.09 11.98 -52.13
C CYS A 20 -41.04 12.08 -53.26
N HIS A 21 -39.93 11.35 -53.12
CA HIS A 21 -39.02 11.06 -54.21
C HIS A 21 -38.97 9.54 -54.46
N PRO A 22 -38.92 9.09 -55.72
CA PRO A 22 -38.76 7.68 -56.04
C PRO A 22 -37.40 7.16 -55.55
N ALA A 23 -37.39 5.95 -55.00
CA ALA A 23 -36.21 5.31 -54.43
C ALA A 23 -35.09 5.19 -55.49
N ALA A 24 -33.94 5.82 -55.20
CA ALA A 24 -32.72 5.61 -55.95
C ALA A 24 -32.18 4.20 -55.66
N THR A 25 -31.85 3.45 -56.71
CA THR A 25 -31.14 2.18 -56.62
C THR A 25 -29.75 2.42 -56.05
N LEU A 26 -29.49 1.96 -54.82
CA LEU A 26 -28.18 2.05 -54.18
C LEU A 26 -27.27 0.93 -54.72
N THR A 27 -26.16 1.29 -55.35
CA THR A 27 -25.00 0.40 -55.50
C THR A 27 -24.39 0.12 -54.13
N PRO A 28 -23.93 -1.11 -53.84
CA PRO A 28 -23.25 -1.42 -52.58
C PRO A 28 -21.99 -0.56 -52.41
N PRO A 29 -21.75 0.03 -51.22
CA PRO A 29 -20.48 0.71 -50.96
C PRO A 29 -19.32 -0.29 -50.96
N GLU A 30 -18.19 0.15 -51.49
CA GLU A 30 -16.89 -0.53 -51.41
C GLU A 30 -16.54 -0.82 -49.94
N PRO A 31 -15.94 -1.98 -49.59
CA PRO A 31 -15.73 -2.35 -48.20
C PRO A 31 -14.74 -1.38 -47.53
N THR A 32 -15.24 -0.55 -46.62
CA THR A 32 -14.39 0.25 -45.72
C THR A 32 -13.54 -0.71 -44.88
N ALA A 33 -12.22 -0.57 -44.94
CA ALA A 33 -11.31 -1.32 -44.10
C ALA A 33 -11.67 -1.13 -42.61
N VAL A 34 -11.93 -2.23 -41.91
CA VAL A 34 -12.19 -2.25 -40.48
C VAL A 34 -10.87 -1.95 -39.75
N VAL A 35 -10.82 -0.85 -39.01
CA VAL A 35 -9.69 -0.59 -38.10
C VAL A 35 -9.75 -1.60 -36.97
N LEU A 36 -8.69 -2.40 -36.82
CA LEU A 36 -8.56 -3.39 -35.75
C LEU A 36 -8.53 -2.65 -34.39
N PRO A 37 -9.24 -3.13 -33.34
CA PRO A 37 -9.19 -2.50 -32.03
C PRO A 37 -7.75 -2.51 -31.49
N THR A 38 -7.26 -1.33 -31.08
CA THR A 38 -6.01 -1.20 -30.33
C THR A 38 -6.20 -1.87 -28.97
N GLU A 39 -5.32 -2.82 -28.62
CA GLU A 39 -5.32 -3.44 -27.30
C GLU A 39 -5.06 -2.39 -26.21
N THR A 40 -6.01 -2.22 -25.29
CA THR A 40 -5.79 -1.49 -24.05
C THR A 40 -4.79 -2.29 -23.20
N PRO A 41 -3.70 -1.69 -22.68
CA PRO A 41 -2.80 -2.39 -21.77
C PRO A 41 -3.59 -2.98 -20.61
N ILE A 42 -3.49 -4.30 -20.44
CA ILE A 42 -4.08 -4.98 -19.29
C ILE A 42 -3.34 -4.45 -18.06
N PRO A 43 -4.02 -3.91 -17.04
CA PRO A 43 -3.35 -3.53 -15.79
C PRO A 43 -2.65 -4.77 -15.23
N PRO A 44 -1.44 -4.63 -14.64
CA PRO A 44 -0.72 -5.77 -14.10
C PRO A 44 -1.64 -6.50 -13.11
N THR A 45 -1.79 -7.82 -13.30
CA THR A 45 -2.51 -8.67 -12.36
C THR A 45 -1.87 -8.51 -10.99
N ALA A 46 -2.65 -8.15 -9.98
CA ALA A 46 -2.16 -8.03 -8.61
C ALA A 46 -1.52 -9.35 -8.20
N THR A 47 -0.21 -9.35 -7.96
CA THR A 47 0.49 -10.50 -7.39
C THR A 47 -0.13 -10.81 -6.03
N PRO A 48 -0.60 -12.05 -5.78
CA PRO A 48 -1.10 -12.41 -4.47
C PRO A 48 -0.01 -12.14 -3.42
N ARG A 49 -0.33 -11.34 -2.41
CA ARG A 49 0.57 -11.07 -1.28
C ARG A 49 0.77 -12.38 -0.53
N VAL A 50 1.95 -12.98 -0.65
CA VAL A 50 2.29 -14.22 0.06
C VAL A 50 2.48 -13.85 1.54
N TRP A 51 1.63 -14.39 2.40
CA TRP A 51 1.80 -14.28 3.84
C TRP A 51 2.99 -15.16 4.26
N PRO A 52 3.89 -14.67 5.12
CA PRO A 52 4.95 -15.52 5.65
C PRO A 52 4.31 -16.72 6.37
N THR A 53 4.78 -17.91 6.03
CA THR A 53 4.33 -19.15 6.67
C THR A 53 5.40 -19.55 7.68
N SER A 54 5.03 -19.62 8.96
CA SER A 54 5.99 -20.04 9.98
C SER A 54 6.38 -21.50 9.79
N LYS A 55 7.67 -21.78 10.03
CA LYS A 55 8.22 -23.15 10.00
C LYS A 55 8.07 -23.87 11.35
N THR A 56 7.65 -23.16 12.39
CA THR A 56 7.47 -23.68 13.74
C THR A 56 6.00 -23.63 14.14
N PRO A 57 5.56 -24.48 15.09
CA PRO A 57 4.23 -24.34 15.70
C PRO A 57 4.02 -22.93 16.25
N ALA A 58 2.78 -22.45 16.19
CA ALA A 58 2.43 -21.18 16.80
C ALA A 58 2.62 -21.23 18.33
N PRO A 59 3.19 -20.18 18.95
CA PRO A 59 3.30 -20.10 20.39
C PRO A 59 1.93 -19.92 21.03
N GLU A 60 1.82 -20.20 22.34
CA GLU A 60 0.59 -19.97 23.10
C GLU A 60 0.35 -18.47 23.36
N MET A 61 1.42 -17.67 23.41
CA MET A 61 1.39 -16.23 23.60
C MET A 61 2.35 -15.53 22.64
N ALA A 62 1.97 -14.33 22.21
CA ALA A 62 2.83 -13.49 21.40
C ALA A 62 3.87 -12.75 22.26
N VAL A 63 5.04 -12.44 21.68
CA VAL A 63 6.08 -11.58 22.30
C VAL A 63 5.53 -10.20 22.71
N LEU A 64 4.54 -9.73 21.97
CA LEU A 64 3.83 -8.48 22.15
C LEU A 64 2.34 -8.78 21.98
N PRO A 65 1.43 -8.21 22.79
CA PRO A 65 0.00 -8.49 22.66
C PRO A 65 -0.51 -8.22 21.23
N VAL A 66 -1.33 -9.12 20.71
CA VAL A 66 -1.95 -8.95 19.39
C VAL A 66 -2.81 -7.68 19.42
N GLY A 67 -2.69 -6.87 18.38
CA GLY A 67 -3.34 -5.56 18.27
C GLY A 67 -2.50 -4.39 18.79
N TYR A 68 -1.40 -4.63 19.51
CA TYR A 68 -0.48 -3.56 19.88
C TYR A 68 0.10 -2.90 18.63
N THR A 69 0.25 -1.58 18.70
CA THR A 69 0.73 -0.79 17.57
C THR A 69 1.91 0.10 17.96
N ALA A 70 2.78 0.38 17.00
CA ALA A 70 3.85 1.34 17.15
C ALA A 70 3.91 2.25 15.91
N THR A 71 3.84 3.56 16.13
CA THR A 71 4.11 4.53 15.06
C THR A 71 5.61 4.74 14.96
N LEU A 72 6.17 4.55 13.77
CA LEU A 72 7.59 4.81 13.51
C LEU A 72 7.84 6.33 13.53
N GLN A 73 8.80 6.71 14.36
CA GLN A 73 9.35 8.05 14.44
C GLN A 73 10.67 8.05 13.68
N GLU A 74 10.79 8.97 12.73
CA GLU A 74 11.99 9.15 11.95
C GLU A 74 13.13 9.64 12.84
N THR A 75 14.32 9.07 12.63
CA THR A 75 15.58 9.66 13.06
C THR A 75 16.42 10.08 11.86
N GLN A 76 16.44 9.25 10.81
CA GLN A 76 17.10 9.50 9.52
C GLN A 76 16.36 8.76 8.39
N HIS A 77 16.68 9.13 7.15
CA HIS A 77 16.30 8.40 5.95
C HIS A 77 14.80 8.23 5.69
N GLY A 78 13.97 9.14 6.21
CA GLY A 78 12.53 9.17 5.91
C GLY A 78 11.75 7.99 6.48
N VAL A 79 12.26 7.32 7.53
CA VAL A 79 11.60 6.16 8.12
C VAL A 79 10.27 6.56 8.78
N ILE A 80 9.17 6.15 8.16
CA ILE A 80 7.81 6.31 8.68
C ILE A 80 7.00 5.02 8.46
N GLY A 81 5.88 4.91 9.16
CA GLY A 81 4.93 3.79 9.04
C GLY A 81 4.28 3.45 10.37
N LYS A 82 3.29 2.56 10.33
CA LYS A 82 2.63 2.03 11.53
C LYS A 82 2.79 0.53 11.62
N ALA A 83 3.55 0.07 12.61
CA ALA A 83 3.71 -1.35 12.94
C ALA A 83 2.52 -1.85 13.77
N VAL A 84 2.08 -3.08 13.50
CA VAL A 84 1.01 -3.76 14.23
C VAL A 84 1.39 -5.23 14.43
N MET A 85 1.22 -5.72 15.65
CA MET A 85 1.20 -7.16 15.90
C MET A 85 -0.14 -7.74 15.43
N ALA A 86 -0.15 -8.24 14.20
CA ALA A 86 -1.35 -8.73 13.53
C ALA A 86 -1.75 -10.16 13.94
N GLY A 87 -0.83 -10.92 14.53
CA GLY A 87 -1.07 -12.26 15.04
C GLY A 87 0.06 -12.74 15.93
N LEU A 88 0.00 -14.01 16.36
CA LEU A 88 0.96 -14.58 17.32
C LEU A 88 2.41 -14.56 16.81
N GLN A 89 2.57 -14.66 15.49
CA GLN A 89 3.86 -14.65 14.81
C GLN A 89 3.87 -13.75 13.57
N THR A 90 2.95 -12.79 13.51
CA THR A 90 2.79 -11.95 12.32
C THR A 90 2.81 -10.50 12.72
N MET A 91 3.78 -9.77 12.17
CA MET A 91 3.85 -8.32 12.27
C MET A 91 3.66 -7.71 10.89
N ILE A 92 2.92 -6.62 10.84
CA ILE A 92 2.78 -5.80 9.64
C ILE A 92 3.29 -4.40 9.91
N ILE A 93 3.85 -3.75 8.89
CA ILE A 93 4.04 -2.29 8.89
C ILE A 93 3.27 -1.73 7.72
N ASN A 94 2.27 -0.92 8.00
CA ASN A 94 1.49 -0.23 6.99
C ASN A 94 2.08 1.14 6.68
N GLY A 95 2.17 1.50 5.40
CA GLY A 95 2.68 2.80 4.95
C GLY A 95 4.17 2.97 5.25
N PHE A 96 4.96 1.90 5.17
CA PHE A 96 6.40 1.95 5.38
C PHE A 96 7.07 2.78 4.30
N SER A 97 7.82 3.80 4.69
CA SER A 97 8.70 4.53 3.77
C SER A 97 10.13 4.58 4.30
N PHE A 98 11.08 4.58 3.39
CA PHE A 98 12.51 4.67 3.63
C PHE A 98 13.16 5.10 2.31
N ASP A 99 14.07 6.08 2.35
CA ASP A 99 14.66 6.65 1.12
C ASP A 99 15.64 5.70 0.39
N GLY A 100 16.02 4.59 1.01
CA GLY A 100 16.96 3.62 0.45
C GLY A 100 18.43 4.03 0.54
N GLN A 101 18.73 5.15 1.20
CA GLN A 101 20.08 5.68 1.34
C GLN A 101 20.77 5.13 2.60
N GLY A 102 22.10 5.17 2.59
CA GLY A 102 22.93 4.61 3.65
C GLY A 102 23.20 3.10 3.48
N PRO A 103 24.00 2.49 4.37
CA PRO A 103 24.25 1.05 4.32
C PRO A 103 22.98 0.24 4.65
N PRO A 104 22.95 -1.06 4.32
CA PRO A 104 21.77 -1.90 4.51
C PRO A 104 21.27 -1.90 5.96
N ALA A 105 20.03 -1.44 6.14
CA ALA A 105 19.34 -1.46 7.43
C ALA A 105 18.48 -2.72 7.59
N GLU A 106 18.08 -2.98 8.82
CA GLU A 106 17.14 -4.04 9.13
C GLU A 106 16.05 -3.56 10.09
N ILE A 107 14.88 -4.19 9.95
CA ILE A 107 13.76 -4.06 10.88
C ILE A 107 13.97 -5.11 11.97
N ARG A 108 14.03 -4.66 13.22
CA ARG A 108 14.29 -5.49 14.39
C ARG A 108 13.37 -5.15 15.56
N LEU A 109 13.13 -6.13 16.41
CA LEU A 109 12.57 -5.96 17.74
C LEU A 109 13.70 -5.78 18.74
N VAL A 110 13.52 -4.85 19.67
CA VAL A 110 14.47 -4.58 20.75
C VAL A 110 13.73 -4.36 22.08
N LYS A 111 14.51 -4.34 23.16
CA LYS A 111 14.02 -4.07 24.51
C LYS A 111 14.59 -2.75 25.01
N GLN A 112 13.73 -1.88 25.55
CA GLN A 112 14.12 -0.64 26.25
C GLN A 112 15.10 0.25 25.46
N GLY A 113 14.92 0.32 24.14
CA GLY A 113 15.77 1.14 23.26
C GLY A 113 17.21 0.65 23.13
N ASN A 114 17.53 -0.60 23.45
CA ASN A 114 18.85 -1.17 23.19
C ASN A 114 18.98 -1.60 21.72
N TRP A 115 19.29 -0.65 20.84
CA TRP A 115 19.30 -0.84 19.39
C TRP A 115 20.36 -1.84 18.90
N ASP A 116 21.52 -1.87 19.56
CA ASP A 116 22.65 -2.75 19.23
C ASP A 116 22.35 -4.22 19.50
N VAL A 117 21.40 -4.52 20.40
CA VAL A 117 21.04 -5.88 20.81
C VAL A 117 19.62 -6.21 20.34
N ALA A 118 19.53 -6.79 19.14
CA ALA A 118 18.26 -7.27 18.62
C ALA A 118 17.72 -8.44 19.47
N VAL A 119 16.46 -8.34 19.88
CA VAL A 119 15.68 -9.48 20.36
C VAL A 119 15.35 -10.41 19.19
N ALA A 120 15.00 -9.81 18.05
CA ALA A 120 14.83 -10.51 16.79
C ALA A 120 15.03 -9.56 15.61
N THR A 121 15.72 -10.02 14.56
CA THR A 121 15.75 -9.35 13.25
C THR A 121 14.62 -9.92 12.39
N LEU A 122 13.67 -9.09 11.98
CA LEU A 122 12.47 -9.51 11.27
C LEU A 122 12.64 -9.44 9.75
N LEU A 123 13.33 -8.41 9.26
CA LEU A 123 13.52 -8.19 7.83
C LEU A 123 14.81 -7.41 7.59
N LYS A 124 15.62 -7.84 6.63
CA LYS A 124 16.70 -7.02 6.08
C LYS A 124 16.14 -6.21 4.91
N LEU A 125 16.35 -4.90 4.93
CA LEU A 125 15.88 -4.03 3.86
C LEU A 125 16.82 -4.13 2.67
N GLU A 126 16.24 -4.26 1.49
CA GLU A 126 16.94 -4.07 0.22
C GLU A 126 17.44 -2.62 0.09
N PRO A 127 18.57 -2.37 -0.60
CA PRO A 127 19.11 -1.04 -0.84
C PRO A 127 18.31 -0.32 -1.94
N ARG A 128 17.03 -0.05 -1.68
CA ARG A 128 16.10 0.65 -2.58
C ARG A 128 15.17 1.54 -1.75
N PRO A 129 14.56 2.57 -2.37
CA PRO A 129 13.48 3.29 -1.72
C PRO A 129 12.27 2.39 -1.49
N TYR A 130 11.57 2.64 -0.39
CA TYR A 130 10.25 2.13 -0.08
C TYR A 130 9.30 3.33 0.00
N ASP A 131 8.18 3.26 -0.72
CA ASP A 131 7.19 4.35 -0.77
C ASP A 131 5.82 3.85 -0.33
N GLN A 132 5.46 4.16 0.92
CA GLN A 132 4.19 3.78 1.54
C GLN A 132 3.84 2.28 1.41
N GLU A 133 4.85 1.42 1.43
CA GLU A 133 4.67 -0.02 1.23
C GLU A 133 4.07 -0.71 2.46
N LEU A 134 3.30 -1.78 2.23
CA LEU A 134 2.91 -2.70 3.28
C LEU A 134 3.98 -3.79 3.41
N LEU A 135 4.63 -3.87 4.57
CA LEU A 135 5.56 -4.94 4.91
C LEU A 135 4.87 -5.96 5.80
N VAL A 136 5.15 -7.24 5.57
CA VAL A 136 4.63 -8.36 6.36
C VAL A 136 5.81 -9.22 6.77
N MET A 137 5.96 -9.46 8.07
CA MET A 137 7.12 -10.13 8.64
C MET A 137 6.68 -11.24 9.59
N GLU A 138 7.46 -12.32 9.61
CA GLU A 138 7.33 -13.37 10.62
C GLU A 138 8.01 -12.93 11.91
N VAL A 139 7.29 -13.05 13.03
CA VAL A 139 7.87 -12.90 14.37
C VAL A 139 8.23 -14.28 14.89
N PRO A 140 9.47 -14.51 15.35
CA PRO A 140 9.88 -15.83 15.84
C PRO A 140 9.01 -16.30 17.01
N GLY A 141 8.53 -17.55 16.93
CA GLY A 141 7.60 -18.11 17.94
C GLY A 141 8.27 -18.53 19.25
N HIS A 142 9.60 -18.50 19.34
CA HIS A 142 10.34 -18.84 20.55
C HIS A 142 10.60 -17.63 21.47
N LEU A 143 10.09 -16.44 21.11
CA LEU A 143 10.25 -15.25 21.91
C LEU A 143 9.28 -15.27 23.09
N GLU A 144 9.80 -14.96 24.27
CA GLU A 144 9.00 -14.89 25.48
C GLU A 144 8.14 -13.61 25.49
N PRO A 145 6.95 -13.63 26.11
CA PRO A 145 6.13 -12.44 26.28
C PRO A 145 6.91 -11.28 26.89
N MET A 146 6.75 -10.09 26.31
CA MET A 146 7.39 -8.83 26.74
C MET A 146 8.92 -8.79 26.64
N GLN A 147 9.54 -9.78 25.99
CA GLN A 147 10.97 -9.78 25.70
C GLN A 147 11.38 -8.64 24.74
N ALA A 148 10.43 -8.10 23.97
CA ALA A 148 10.57 -6.86 23.22
C ALA A 148 9.46 -5.86 23.60
N ASP A 149 9.71 -4.58 23.39
CA ASP A 149 8.73 -3.50 23.55
C ASP A 149 8.81 -2.44 22.43
N THR A 150 9.83 -2.50 21.59
CA THR A 150 10.13 -1.48 20.60
C THR A 150 10.48 -2.12 19.26
N ILE A 151 10.00 -1.54 18.16
CA ILE A 151 10.47 -1.83 16.80
C ILE A 151 11.49 -0.75 16.38
N ALA A 152 12.54 -1.17 15.68
CA ALA A 152 13.56 -0.26 15.16
C ALA A 152 13.92 -0.60 13.71
N VAL A 153 14.20 0.44 12.93
CA VAL A 153 14.93 0.36 11.67
C VAL A 153 16.35 0.82 11.97
N TYR A 154 17.31 -0.10 11.84
CA TYR A 154 18.67 0.11 12.34
C TYR A 154 19.71 -0.44 11.37
N CYS A 155 20.80 0.31 11.19
CA CYS A 155 21.96 -0.12 10.44
C CYS A 155 23.03 -0.69 11.39
N PRO A 156 23.28 -2.01 11.38
CA PRO A 156 24.28 -2.63 12.26
C PRO A 156 25.72 -2.28 11.91
N GLU A 157 26.00 -1.98 10.64
CA GLU A 157 27.36 -1.66 10.18
C GLU A 157 27.85 -0.34 10.77
N THR A 158 27.02 0.71 10.71
CA THR A 158 27.37 2.05 11.21
C THR A 158 26.82 2.34 12.59
N LYS A 159 26.14 1.37 13.22
CA LYS A 159 25.46 1.50 14.51
C LYS A 159 24.48 2.68 14.57
N THR A 160 23.75 2.89 13.49
CA THR A 160 22.89 4.08 13.33
C THR A 160 21.42 3.69 13.37
N LEU A 161 20.65 4.42 14.17
CA LEU A 161 19.19 4.29 14.21
C LEU A 161 18.55 5.16 13.12
N TYR A 162 17.76 4.55 12.25
CA TYR A 162 17.05 5.27 11.18
C TYR A 162 15.63 5.62 11.59
N GLY A 163 14.97 4.76 12.37
CA GLY A 163 13.69 5.09 12.99
C GLY A 163 13.28 4.05 14.01
N TRP A 164 12.28 4.37 14.83
CA TRP A 164 11.83 3.49 15.91
C TRP A 164 10.39 3.77 16.34
N GLY A 165 9.76 2.82 17.02
CA GLY A 165 8.44 3.00 17.62
C GLY A 165 8.24 2.10 18.82
N LEU A 166 7.68 2.64 19.90
CA LEU A 166 7.28 1.89 21.09
C LEU A 166 5.89 1.28 20.88
N PHE A 167 5.71 0.01 21.24
CA PHE A 167 4.41 -0.65 21.17
C PHE A 167 3.51 -0.26 22.35
N GLN A 168 2.23 0.00 22.04
CA GLN A 168 1.16 0.33 22.98
C GLN A 168 -0.16 -0.35 22.59
#